data_AF-A0A1G1JPB0-F1
#
_entry.id   AF-A0A1G1JPB0-F1
#
_cell.length_a   1.000
_cell.length_b   1.000
_cell.length_c   1.000
_cell.angle_alpha   90.00
_cell.angle_beta   90.00
_cell.angle_gamma   90.00
#
_symmetry.space_group_name_H-M   'P 1'
#
loop_
_entity.id
_entity.type
_entity.pdbx_description
1 polymer ?
#
loop_
_entity_poly.entity_id
_entity_poly.type
_entity_poly.pdbx_seq_one_letter_code
_entity_poly.pdbx_strand_id
1 'polypeptide(L)'
;MSISKILGKKRKLGIKGFTIVEILIVLVVLGVIAAAVVPILANQKMKGYKKEAIDHLDVVKAAMGVYYQTNTTNPNSYTGATFTLIDYNPNTAAAGQVPNFTYTLDATSATTWNCVAAGAVAPLVAGDTVTLSCTATGYTLVGAGKLV
;
A
#
# COMPACT_ATOMS: atom_id res chain seq x y z
N MET A 1 23.30 0.38 75.43
CA MET A 1 21.89 -0.09 75.34
C MET A 1 21.55 -0.19 73.87
N SER A 2 21.36 -1.42 73.36
CA SER A 2 21.51 -1.76 71.93
C SER A 2 20.28 -1.42 71.08
N ILE A 3 20.54 -0.92 69.86
CA ILE A 3 19.64 -0.39 68.80
C ILE A 3 18.86 -1.52 68.05
N SER A 4 18.57 -2.67 68.66
CA SER A 4 18.36 -3.90 67.88
C SER A 4 16.95 -4.22 67.32
N LYS A 5 15.88 -3.42 67.54
CA LYS A 5 14.50 -3.96 67.38
C LYS A 5 13.50 -3.22 66.48
N ILE A 6 13.97 -2.54 65.44
CA ILE A 6 13.10 -2.06 64.34
C ILE A 6 13.57 -2.66 63.00
N LEU A 7 13.77 -3.99 62.94
CA LEU A 7 14.02 -4.66 61.66
C LEU A 7 12.71 -5.12 61.01
N GLY A 8 12.50 -4.55 59.83
CA GLY A 8 11.34 -4.68 58.96
C GLY A 8 10.85 -6.11 58.73
N LYS A 9 9.52 -6.25 58.84
CA LYS A 9 8.77 -7.35 58.27
C LYS A 9 8.81 -7.20 56.74
N LYS A 10 9.89 -7.66 56.11
CA LYS A 10 9.97 -7.77 54.64
C LYS A 10 8.87 -8.72 54.19
N ARG A 11 7.74 -8.17 53.72
CA ARG A 11 6.74 -8.93 52.97
C ARG A 11 7.46 -9.46 51.74
N LYS A 12 7.73 -10.77 51.69
CA LYS A 12 8.06 -11.44 50.44
C LYS A 12 6.84 -11.29 49.55
N LEU A 13 6.82 -10.26 48.70
CA LEU A 13 5.95 -10.20 47.55
C LEU A 13 6.35 -11.42 46.71
N GLY A 14 5.60 -12.51 46.85
CA GLY A 14 5.83 -13.73 46.11
C GLY A 14 5.56 -13.45 44.64
N ILE A 15 6.61 -13.09 43.91
CA ILE A 15 6.56 -13.04 42.45
C ILE A 15 6.50 -14.50 42.01
N LYS A 16 5.29 -15.05 41.91
CA LYS A 16 5.04 -16.30 41.20
C LYS A 16 5.34 -16.01 39.73
N GLY A 17 6.48 -16.49 39.24
CA GLY A 17 6.80 -16.49 37.83
C GLY A 17 5.93 -17.48 37.07
N PHE A 18 5.70 -17.22 35.77
CA PHE A 18 5.09 -18.16 34.85
C PHE A 18 5.92 -19.45 34.78
N THR A 19 5.27 -20.60 34.71
CA THR A 19 5.97 -21.87 34.50
C THR A 19 6.45 -21.97 33.06
N ILE A 20 7.55 -22.71 32.85
CA ILE A 20 8.07 -22.99 31.49
C ILE A 20 7.01 -23.70 30.65
N VAL A 21 6.18 -24.55 31.27
CA VAL A 21 5.10 -25.27 30.59
C VAL A 21 4.01 -24.32 30.07
N GLU A 22 3.70 -23.27 30.82
CA GLU A 22 2.72 -22.26 30.39
C GLU A 22 3.23 -21.48 29.16
N ILE A 23 4.49 -21.08 29.14
CA ILE A 23 5.06 -20.42 27.95
C ILE A 23 5.20 -21.42 26.78
N LEU A 24 5.51 -22.69 27.05
CA LEU A 24 5.64 -23.72 26.02
C LEU A 24 4.32 -23.99 25.30
N ILE A 25 3.22 -24.22 26.03
CA ILE A 25 1.91 -24.48 25.42
C ILE A 25 1.43 -23.26 24.64
N VAL A 26 1.64 -22.04 25.18
CA VAL A 26 1.27 -20.80 24.49
C VAL A 26 2.01 -20.65 23.17
N LEU A 27 3.33 -20.93 23.13
CA LEU A 27 4.10 -20.88 21.89
C LEU A 27 3.65 -21.94 20.88
N VAL A 28 3.26 -23.14 21.33
CA VAL A 28 2.70 -24.18 20.45
C VAL A 28 1.40 -23.71 19.81
N VAL A 29 0.47 -23.18 20.60
CA VAL A 29 -0.83 -22.68 20.08
C VAL A 29 -0.63 -21.48 19.16
N LEU A 30 0.22 -20.51 19.54
CA LEU A 30 0.57 -19.37 18.69
C LEU A 30 1.24 -19.81 17.38
N GLY A 31 2.08 -20.85 17.41
CA GLY A 31 2.71 -21.41 16.22
C GLY A 31 1.71 -21.99 15.23
N VAL A 32 0.70 -22.74 15.72
CA VAL A 32 -0.35 -23.30 14.88
C VAL A 32 -1.19 -22.20 14.22
N ILE A 33 -1.58 -21.17 14.98
CA ILE A 33 -2.38 -20.05 14.44
C ILE A 33 -1.55 -19.22 13.45
N ALA A 34 -0.28 -18.94 13.76
CA ALA A 34 0.59 -18.16 12.89
C ALA A 34 0.78 -18.83 11.52
N ALA A 35 0.92 -20.15 11.47
CA ALA A 35 1.07 -20.89 10.22
C ALA A 35 -0.12 -20.70 9.26
N ALA A 36 -1.35 -20.64 9.79
CA ALA A 36 -2.56 -20.42 8.98
C ALA A 36 -2.78 -18.94 8.60
N VAL A 37 -2.42 -18.01 9.48
CA VAL A 37 -2.73 -16.58 9.30
C VAL A 37 -1.76 -15.86 8.34
N VAL A 38 -0.47 -16.23 8.35
CA VAL A 38 0.55 -15.59 7.52
C VAL A 38 0.20 -15.53 6.01
N PRO A 39 -0.25 -16.62 5.34
CA PRO A 39 -0.62 -16.55 3.93
C PRO A 39 -1.84 -15.67 3.66
N ILE A 40 -2.83 -15.68 4.55
CA ILE A 40 -4.03 -14.83 4.42
C ILE A 40 -3.63 -13.36 4.52
N LEU A 41 -2.80 -13.01 5.51
CA LEU A 41 -2.34 -11.65 5.72
C LEU A 41 -1.53 -11.14 4.52
N ALA A 42 -0.69 -11.97 3.91
CA ALA A 42 0.06 -11.61 2.70
C ALA A 42 -0.87 -11.23 1.53
N ASN A 43 -1.91 -12.02 1.30
CA ASN A 43 -2.91 -11.73 0.26
C ASN A 43 -3.71 -10.46 0.55
N GLN A 44 -4.08 -10.20 1.82
CA GLN A 44 -4.79 -8.98 2.20
C GLN A 44 -3.93 -7.74 2.01
N LYS A 45 -2.62 -7.81 2.31
CA LYS A 45 -1.68 -6.73 2.02
C LYS A 45 -1.60 -6.42 0.53
N MET A 46 -1.48 -7.45 -0.33
CA MET A 46 -1.47 -7.27 -1.78
C MET A 46 -2.74 -6.59 -2.31
N LYS A 47 -3.92 -6.97 -1.78
CA LYS A 47 -5.19 -6.29 -2.12
C LYS A 47 -5.20 -4.83 -1.68
N GLY A 48 -4.69 -4.53 -0.48
CA GLY A 48 -4.54 -3.17 0.02
C GLY A 48 -3.68 -2.32 -0.90
N TYR A 49 -2.51 -2.82 -1.32
CA TYR A 49 -1.63 -2.11 -2.25
C TYR A 49 -2.30 -1.90 -3.62
N LYS A 50 -2.99 -2.90 -4.17
CA LYS A 50 -3.72 -2.73 -5.44
C LYS A 50 -4.83 -1.69 -5.33
N LYS A 51 -5.52 -1.61 -4.19
CA LYS A 51 -6.53 -0.58 -3.95
C LYS A 51 -5.91 0.81 -3.91
N GLU A 52 -4.79 0.99 -3.21
CA GLU A 52 -4.02 2.23 -3.22
C GLU A 52 -3.68 2.65 -4.66
N ALA A 53 -3.21 1.71 -5.50
CA ALA A 53 -2.92 1.99 -6.90
C ALA A 53 -4.14 2.47 -7.70
N ILE A 54 -5.30 1.84 -7.49
CA ILE A 54 -6.55 2.25 -8.13
C ILE A 54 -6.94 3.66 -7.70
N ASP A 55 -6.82 3.97 -6.40
CA ASP A 55 -7.16 5.29 -5.87
C ASP A 55 -6.26 6.38 -6.51
N HIS A 56 -4.96 6.11 -6.70
CA HIS A 56 -4.06 7.00 -7.46
C HIS A 56 -4.44 7.11 -8.94
N LEU A 57 -4.80 6.01 -9.60
CA LEU A 57 -5.23 6.01 -11.00
C LEU A 57 -6.54 6.80 -11.21
N ASP A 58 -7.46 6.77 -10.25
CA ASP A 58 -8.68 7.58 -10.30
C ASP A 58 -8.39 9.09 -10.18
N VAL A 59 -7.38 9.49 -9.40
CA VAL A 59 -6.92 10.87 -9.37
C VAL A 59 -6.27 11.26 -10.70
N VAL A 60 -5.42 10.40 -11.27
CA VAL A 60 -4.86 10.61 -12.62
C VAL A 60 -5.98 10.79 -13.64
N LYS A 61 -7.03 9.96 -13.60
CA LYS A 61 -8.19 10.08 -14.49
C LYS A 61 -8.86 11.44 -14.41
N ALA A 62 -9.12 11.92 -13.20
CA ALA A 62 -9.71 13.23 -12.99
C ALA A 62 -8.80 14.36 -13.52
N ALA A 63 -7.49 14.28 -13.21
CA ALA A 63 -6.50 15.25 -13.65
C ALA A 63 -6.35 15.28 -15.19
N MET A 64 -6.38 14.11 -15.84
CA MET A 64 -6.42 14.00 -17.30
C MET A 64 -7.67 14.65 -17.90
N GLY A 65 -8.82 14.50 -17.25
CA GLY A 65 -10.07 15.17 -17.64
C GLY A 65 -9.97 16.70 -17.58
N VAL A 66 -9.27 17.24 -16.58
CA VAL A 66 -8.98 18.69 -16.50
C VAL A 66 -8.02 19.09 -17.62
N TYR A 67 -6.91 18.37 -17.78
CA TYR A 67 -5.91 18.65 -18.82
C TYR A 67 -6.51 18.72 -20.22
N TYR A 68 -7.40 17.78 -20.57
CA TYR A 68 -8.07 17.77 -21.87
C TYR A 68 -8.84 19.07 -22.18
N GLN A 69 -9.42 19.69 -21.15
CA GLN A 69 -10.22 20.91 -21.27
C GLN A 69 -9.38 22.19 -21.17
N THR A 70 -8.30 22.17 -20.40
CA THR A 70 -7.51 23.38 -20.08
C THR A 70 -6.26 23.53 -20.94
N ASN A 71 -5.80 22.47 -21.61
CA ASN A 71 -4.60 22.52 -22.43
C ASN A 71 -4.78 23.43 -23.65
N THR A 72 -4.01 24.52 -23.69
CA THR A 72 -4.04 25.50 -24.79
C THR A 72 -3.13 25.13 -25.95
N THR A 73 -2.16 24.24 -25.74
CA THR A 73 -1.21 23.83 -26.79
C THR A 73 -1.84 22.85 -27.77
N ASN A 74 -2.57 21.85 -27.24
CA ASN A 74 -3.37 20.92 -28.02
C ASN A 74 -4.79 20.87 -27.43
N PRO A 75 -5.69 21.77 -27.86
CA PRO A 75 -7.05 21.81 -27.36
C PRO A 75 -7.79 20.50 -27.60
N ASN A 76 -8.57 20.04 -26.62
CA ASN A 76 -9.35 18.79 -26.70
C ASN A 76 -8.48 17.58 -27.05
N SER A 77 -7.30 17.48 -26.44
CA SER A 77 -6.35 16.41 -26.72
C SER A 77 -5.58 16.01 -25.47
N TYR A 78 -5.40 14.70 -25.29
CA TYR A 78 -4.49 14.15 -24.27
C TYR A 78 -3.02 14.16 -24.72
N THR A 79 -2.73 14.48 -25.98
CA THR A 79 -1.38 14.33 -26.56
C THR A 79 -0.35 15.15 -25.81
N GLY A 80 0.68 14.46 -25.30
CA GLY A 80 1.80 15.07 -24.59
C GLY A 80 1.55 15.29 -23.11
N ALA A 81 0.44 14.80 -22.55
CA ALA A 81 0.21 14.87 -21.10
C ALA A 81 1.32 14.13 -20.34
N THR A 82 1.80 14.75 -19.27
CA THR A 82 2.77 14.18 -18.34
C THR A 82 2.28 14.43 -16.91
N PHE A 83 2.81 13.71 -15.93
CA PHE A 83 2.46 13.94 -14.52
C PHE A 83 2.68 15.38 -14.05
N THR A 84 3.67 16.08 -14.60
CA THR A 84 3.90 17.50 -14.33
C THR A 84 2.82 18.37 -14.94
N LEU A 85 2.38 18.09 -16.18
CA LEU A 85 1.38 18.90 -16.88
C LEU A 85 -0.05 18.70 -16.37
N ILE A 86 -0.32 17.58 -15.71
CA ILE A 86 -1.61 17.30 -15.05
C ILE A 86 -1.58 17.66 -13.56
N ASP A 87 -0.50 18.30 -13.08
CA ASP A 87 -0.30 18.71 -11.68
C ASP A 87 -0.47 17.58 -10.65
N TYR A 88 -0.16 16.35 -11.05
CA TYR A 88 -0.29 15.18 -10.19
C TYR A 88 0.73 14.11 -10.54
N ASN A 89 1.65 13.82 -9.62
CA ASN A 89 2.64 12.77 -9.78
C ASN A 89 2.53 11.74 -8.65
N PRO A 90 1.95 10.55 -8.89
CA PRO A 90 1.82 9.51 -7.86
C PRO A 90 3.16 8.82 -7.52
N ASN A 91 4.25 9.14 -8.24
CA ASN A 91 5.59 8.62 -7.94
C ASN A 91 6.33 9.43 -6.87
N THR A 92 5.80 10.58 -6.43
CA THR A 92 6.44 11.36 -5.37
C THR A 92 6.12 10.73 -4.01
N ALA A 93 7.05 9.93 -3.50
CA ALA A 93 7.03 9.47 -2.12
C ALA A 93 7.70 10.50 -1.20
N ALA A 94 7.39 10.44 0.10
CA ALA A 94 8.15 11.21 1.09
C ALA A 94 9.64 10.86 1.03
N ALA A 95 10.50 11.80 1.39
CA ALA A 95 11.95 11.61 1.33
C ALA A 95 12.38 10.32 2.06
N GLY A 96 13.03 9.41 1.34
CA GLY A 96 13.49 8.12 1.87
C GLY A 96 12.48 6.97 1.79
N GLN A 97 11.30 7.17 1.19
CA GLN A 97 10.33 6.11 0.93
C GLN A 97 10.33 5.72 -0.55
N VAL A 98 10.20 4.41 -0.83
CA VAL A 98 9.93 3.89 -2.18
C VAL A 98 8.42 3.68 -2.28
N PRO A 99 7.73 4.25 -3.30
CA PRO A 99 6.31 4.02 -3.47
C PRO A 99 6.03 2.54 -3.76
N ASN A 100 4.87 2.02 -3.32
CA ASN A 100 4.50 0.61 -3.52
C ASN A 100 4.39 0.26 -5.02
N PHE A 101 3.99 1.24 -5.83
CA PHE A 101 3.92 1.17 -7.29
C PHE A 101 4.70 2.33 -7.92
N THR A 102 5.29 2.06 -9.09
CA THR A 102 5.76 3.07 -10.01
C THR A 102 4.74 3.25 -11.12
N TYR A 103 4.34 4.48 -11.39
CA TYR A 103 3.33 4.84 -12.37
C TYR A 103 3.98 5.41 -13.62
N THR A 104 3.53 4.95 -14.78
CA THR A 104 3.94 5.49 -16.08
C THR A 104 2.70 5.93 -16.86
N LEU A 105 2.68 7.18 -17.30
CA LEU A 105 1.63 7.75 -18.13
C LEU A 105 2.08 7.77 -19.59
N ASP A 106 1.27 7.19 -20.47
CA ASP A 106 1.38 7.27 -21.92
C ASP A 106 0.14 7.96 -22.48
N ALA A 107 0.34 9.18 -22.96
CA ALA A 107 -0.69 10.00 -23.58
C ALA A 107 -0.20 10.51 -24.94
N THR A 108 0.08 9.56 -25.84
CA THR A 108 0.58 9.84 -27.20
C THR A 108 -0.51 10.17 -28.22
N SER A 109 -1.79 9.97 -27.87
CA SER A 109 -2.94 10.15 -28.76
C SER A 109 -3.86 11.26 -28.27
N ALA A 110 -4.70 11.81 -29.15
CA ALA A 110 -5.63 12.88 -28.77
C ALA A 110 -6.79 12.38 -27.92
N THR A 111 -7.26 11.16 -28.17
CA THR A 111 -8.50 10.60 -27.59
C THR A 111 -8.26 9.44 -26.63
N THR A 112 -7.03 8.96 -26.49
CA THR A 112 -6.69 7.80 -25.67
C THR A 112 -5.42 8.03 -24.89
N TRP A 113 -5.33 7.38 -23.73
CA TRP A 113 -4.14 7.39 -22.88
C TRP A 113 -4.17 6.17 -21.94
N ASN A 114 -2.99 5.77 -21.48
CA ASN A 114 -2.81 4.67 -20.53
C ASN A 114 -1.99 5.17 -19.34
N CYS A 115 -2.38 4.76 -18.13
CA CYS A 115 -1.54 4.86 -16.96
C CYS A 115 -1.36 3.47 -16.35
N VAL A 116 -0.11 3.05 -16.22
CA VAL A 116 0.27 1.73 -15.69
C VAL A 116 0.93 1.93 -14.33
N ALA A 117 0.36 1.32 -13.30
CA ALA A 117 0.99 1.16 -12.00
C ALA A 117 1.69 -0.20 -11.96
N ALA A 118 3.02 -0.22 -11.89
CA ALA A 118 3.83 -1.43 -11.79
C ALA A 118 4.41 -1.59 -10.38
N GLY A 119 4.31 -2.79 -9.80
CA GLY A 119 4.82 -3.08 -8.46
C GLY A 119 6.31 -2.77 -8.29
N ALA A 120 6.66 -2.09 -7.20
CA ALA A 120 8.03 -1.63 -6.94
C ALA A 120 8.63 -2.14 -5.61
N VAL A 121 7.80 -2.67 -4.71
CA VAL A 121 8.23 -3.14 -3.38
C VAL A 121 7.67 -4.53 -3.08
N ALA A 122 8.52 -5.44 -2.61
CA ALA A 122 8.11 -6.78 -2.22
C ALA A 122 6.94 -6.77 -1.22
N PRO A 123 5.91 -7.62 -1.39
CA PRO A 123 5.85 -8.77 -2.28
C PRO A 123 5.47 -8.45 -3.74
N LEU A 124 5.21 -7.19 -4.08
CA LEU A 124 4.89 -6.79 -5.45
C LEU A 124 6.14 -6.87 -6.32
N VAL A 125 5.99 -7.36 -7.55
CA VAL A 125 7.03 -7.31 -8.57
C VAL A 125 6.61 -6.42 -9.72
N ALA A 126 7.54 -6.01 -10.59
CA ALA A 126 7.22 -5.16 -11.74
C ALA A 126 6.17 -5.76 -12.69
N GLY A 127 5.97 -7.09 -12.68
CA GLY A 127 4.91 -7.78 -13.41
C GLY A 127 3.51 -7.68 -12.78
N ASP A 128 3.41 -7.27 -11.52
CA ASP A 128 2.13 -6.97 -10.86
C ASP A 128 1.67 -5.58 -11.28
N THR A 129 0.98 -5.51 -12.42
CA THR A 129 0.52 -4.24 -12.98
C THR A 129 -0.98 -4.02 -12.75
N VAL A 130 -1.36 -2.77 -12.47
CA VAL A 130 -2.74 -2.28 -12.62
C VAL A 130 -2.72 -1.20 -13.69
N THR A 131 -3.52 -1.36 -14.73
CA THR A 131 -3.56 -0.43 -15.87
C THR A 131 -4.92 0.22 -15.96
N LEU A 132 -4.95 1.54 -16.00
CA LEU A 132 -6.10 2.33 -16.41
C LEU A 132 -5.89 2.80 -17.85
N SER A 133 -6.81 2.44 -18.73
CA SER A 133 -6.82 2.86 -20.12
C SER A 133 -8.06 3.68 -20.42
N CYS A 134 -7.86 4.86 -21.01
CA CYS A 134 -8.90 5.63 -21.67
C CYS A 134 -8.94 5.24 -23.14
N THR A 135 -10.09 4.76 -23.57
CA THR A 135 -10.41 4.37 -24.94
C THR A 135 -11.49 5.29 -25.49
N ALA A 136 -11.70 5.29 -26.81
CA ALA A 136 -12.77 6.07 -27.44
C ALA A 136 -14.18 5.78 -26.88
N THR A 137 -14.36 4.61 -26.27
CA THR A 137 -15.62 4.12 -25.71
C THR A 137 -15.73 4.27 -24.18
N GLY A 138 -14.69 4.77 -23.51
CA GLY A 138 -14.67 4.93 -22.06
C GLY A 138 -13.40 4.40 -21.39
N TYR A 139 -13.48 4.10 -20.09
CA TYR A 139 -12.33 3.70 -19.28
C TYR A 139 -12.35 2.21 -18.96
N THR A 140 -11.20 1.55 -19.05
CA THR A 140 -11.02 0.15 -18.67
C THR A 140 -9.91 0.02 -17.64
N LEU A 141 -10.17 -0.74 -16.58
CA LEU A 141 -9.19 -1.11 -15.56
C LEU A 141 -8.82 -2.59 -15.71
N VAL A 142 -7.53 -2.87 -15.87
CA VAL A 142 -6.98 -4.24 -16.03
C VAL A 142 -5.96 -4.51 -14.92
N GLY A 143 -5.88 -5.75 -14.43
CA GLY A 143 -4.91 -6.16 -13.40
C GLY A 143 -5.32 -5.87 -11.94
N ALA A 144 -6.45 -5.17 -11.75
CA ALA A 144 -7.06 -4.93 -10.44
C ALA A 144 -7.42 -6.22 -9.68
N GLY A 145 -7.60 -7.34 -10.39
CA GLY A 145 -7.99 -8.64 -9.82
C GLY A 145 -9.37 -8.57 -9.18
N LYS A 146 -10.44 -8.92 -9.92
CA LYS A 146 -11.87 -8.87 -9.52
C LYS A 146 -12.11 -8.18 -8.17
N LEU A 147 -12.11 -6.85 -8.19
CA LEU A 147 -12.73 -6.04 -7.16
C LEU A 147 -14.15 -5.75 -7.64
N VAL A 148 -14.97 -6.80 -7.63
CA VAL A 148 -16.45 -6.72 -7.68
C VAL A 148 -16.93 -7.39 -6.41
#